data_AF-A0A660U4R2-F1
#
_entry.id   AF-A0A660U4R2-F1
#
_cell.length_a   1.000
_cell.length_b   1.000
_cell.length_c   1.000
_cell.angle_alpha   90.00
_cell.angle_beta   90.00
_cell.angle_gamma   90.00
#
_symmetry.space_group_name_H-M   'P 1'
#
loop_
_entity.id
_entity.type
_entity.pdbx_description
1 polymer ?
#
loop_
_entity_poly.entity_id
_entity_poly.type
_entity_poly.pdbx_seq_one_letter_code
_entity_poly.pdbx_strand_id
1 'polypeptide(L)'
;VAVTYDGKKMRLYRDGKQVAEGNWPGKIDINTANLYIGAESDGAKPDARHGRFKGIIDEVIVANRPFSEDEIREYMAGFTPVTSKGKLTLMWGEIKVGWSW
;
A
#
# COMPACT_ATOMS: atom_id res chain seq x y z
N VAL A 1 4.29 5.04 3.37
CA VAL A 1 4.91 4.42 4.58
C VAL A 1 4.88 2.90 4.44
N ALA A 2 5.83 2.18 5.03
CA ALA A 2 5.85 0.72 5.00
C ALA A 2 6.41 0.12 6.31
N VAL A 3 6.05 -1.13 6.59
CA VAL A 3 6.60 -1.93 7.70
C VAL A 3 7.01 -3.29 7.15
N THR A 4 8.19 -3.78 7.55
CA THR A 4 8.64 -5.14 7.24
C THR A 4 8.98 -5.92 8.50
N TYR A 5 8.80 -7.24 8.45
CA TYR A 5 9.18 -8.15 9.52
C TYR A 5 9.84 -9.40 8.94
N ASP A 6 11.03 -9.74 9.45
CA ASP A 6 11.85 -10.86 8.97
C ASP A 6 11.89 -12.05 9.95
N GLY A 7 11.03 -12.08 10.97
CA GLY A 7 11.04 -13.07 12.06
C GLY A 7 11.99 -12.72 13.20
N LYS A 8 12.78 -11.65 13.08
CA LYS A 8 13.72 -11.18 14.12
C LYS A 8 13.58 -9.70 14.41
N LYS A 9 13.36 -8.87 13.39
CA LYS A 9 13.30 -7.41 13.47
C LYS A 9 12.10 -6.87 12.72
N MET A 10 11.42 -5.90 13.32
CA MET A 10 10.50 -5.01 12.62
C MET A 10 11.23 -3.75 12.18
N ARG A 11 10.93 -3.27 10.97
CA ARG A 11 11.50 -2.03 10.41
C ARG A 11 10.38 -1.14 9.90
N LEU A 12 10.44 0.14 10.23
CA LEU A 12 9.50 1.16 9.77
C LEU A 12 10.17 2.06 8.75
N TYR A 13 9.48 2.30 7.64
CA TYR A 13 9.95 3.15 6.55
C TYR A 13 8.98 4.29 6.29
N ARG A 14 9.54 5.48 6.08
CA ARG A 14 8.83 6.68 5.64
C ARG A 14 9.50 7.20 4.37
N ASP A 15 8.71 7.43 3.33
CA ASP A 15 9.17 7.97 2.05
C ASP A 15 10.40 7.21 1.50
N GLY A 16 10.34 5.87 1.57
CA GLY A 16 11.40 4.96 1.09
C GLY A 16 12.60 4.79 2.03
N LYS A 17 12.69 5.54 3.13
CA LYS A 17 13.83 5.50 4.06
C LYS A 17 13.47 4.81 5.36
N GLN A 18 14.35 3.94 5.86
CA GLN A 18 14.18 3.36 7.20
C GLN A 18 14.30 4.45 8.26
N VAL A 19 13.30 4.58 9.13
CA VAL A 19 13.25 5.58 10.21
C VAL A 19 13.29 4.97 11.60
N ALA A 20 12.99 3.68 11.73
CA ALA A 20 13.11 2.95 12.99
C ALA A 20 13.31 1.45 12.74
N GLU A 21 13.97 0.77 13.68
CA GLU A 21 14.00 -0.69 13.77
C GLU A 21 13.89 -1.16 15.23
N GLY A 22 13.41 -2.38 15.44
CA GLY A 22 13.34 -3.01 16.75
C GLY A 22 13.48 -4.53 16.68
N ASN A 23 14.16 -5.12 17.66
CA ASN A 23 14.30 -6.57 17.81
C ASN A 23 13.02 -7.17 18.40
N TRP A 24 12.37 -8.05 17.65
CA TRP A 24 11.18 -8.80 18.03
C TRP A 24 11.26 -10.23 17.46
N PRO A 25 12.06 -11.12 18.08
CA PRO A 25 12.18 -12.49 17.61
C PRO A 25 10.89 -13.27 17.86
N GLY A 26 10.42 -14.03 16.88
CA GLY A 26 9.22 -14.84 17.02
C GLY A 26 8.53 -15.15 15.70
N LYS A 27 7.33 -15.71 15.81
CA LYS A 27 6.40 -15.87 14.67
C LYS A 27 5.30 -14.83 14.81
N ILE A 28 4.77 -14.38 13.68
CA ILE A 28 3.54 -13.58 13.67
C ILE A 28 2.39 -14.49 14.13
N ASP A 29 1.59 -14.03 15.07
CA ASP A 29 0.34 -14.68 15.44
C ASP A 29 -0.65 -14.58 14.29
N ILE A 30 -1.23 -15.73 13.90
CA ILE A 30 -2.15 -15.83 12.77
C ILE A 30 -3.58 -16.07 13.24
N ASN A 31 -4.54 -15.53 12.51
CA ASN A 31 -5.96 -15.81 12.65
C ASN A 31 -6.63 -15.81 11.27
N THR A 32 -7.92 -16.10 11.25
CA THR A 32 -8.75 -16.09 10.04
C THR A 32 -9.67 -14.86 9.96
N ALA A 33 -9.37 -13.81 10.71
CA ALA A 33 -10.21 -12.60 10.71
C ALA A 33 -10.07 -11.86 9.37
N ASN A 34 -11.14 -11.16 8.98
CA ASN A 34 -11.09 -10.30 7.80
C ASN A 34 -10.07 -9.17 7.99
N LEU A 35 -9.23 -8.95 6.98
CA LEU A 35 -8.34 -7.80 6.91
C LEU A 35 -9.12 -6.58 6.41
N TYR A 36 -9.14 -5.52 7.21
CA TYR A 36 -9.73 -4.23 6.84
C TYR A 36 -8.64 -3.17 6.70
N ILE A 37 -8.72 -2.35 5.66
CA ILE A 37 -7.87 -1.18 5.49
C ILE A 37 -8.60 0.05 6.05
N GLY A 38 -7.96 0.75 6.99
CA GLY A 38 -8.53 1.94 7.62
C GLY A 38 -9.50 1.68 8.79
N ALA A 39 -9.61 0.44 9.26
CA ALA A 39 -10.39 0.08 10.44
C ALA A 39 -9.80 -1.13 11.16
N GLU A 40 -10.03 -1.22 12.47
CA GLU A 40 -9.72 -2.41 13.26
C GLU A 40 -10.83 -3.48 13.08
N SER A 41 -10.46 -4.76 13.15
CA SER A 41 -11.40 -5.88 13.07
C SER A 41 -11.80 -6.35 14.47
N ASP A 42 -13.08 -6.60 14.72
CA ASP A 42 -13.54 -7.30 15.92
C ASP A 42 -13.49 -8.84 15.79
N GLY A 43 -12.90 -9.33 14.70
CA GLY A 43 -12.85 -10.75 14.32
C GLY A 43 -13.76 -11.09 13.14
N ALA A 44 -14.84 -10.34 12.93
CA ALA A 44 -15.77 -10.57 11.82
C ALA A 44 -16.03 -9.30 10.99
N LYS A 45 -16.12 -8.14 11.64
CA LYS A 45 -16.50 -6.85 11.03
C LYS A 45 -15.62 -5.73 11.57
N PRO A 46 -15.67 -4.51 10.98
CA PRO A 46 -15.00 -3.37 11.56
C PRO A 46 -15.50 -3.11 12.99
N ASP A 47 -14.59 -3.07 13.96
CA ASP A 47 -14.91 -2.81 15.36
C ASP A 47 -15.48 -1.40 15.49
N ALA A 48 -16.67 -1.29 16.10
CA ALA A 48 -17.33 -0.01 16.32
C ALA A 48 -16.76 0.77 17.51
N ARG A 49 -16.00 0.11 18.39
CA ARG A 49 -15.38 0.71 19.58
C ARG A 49 -14.08 1.44 19.24
N HIS A 50 -13.43 1.01 18.16
CA HIS A 50 -12.22 1.64 17.64
C HIS A 50 -12.59 2.57 16.47
N GLY A 51 -11.96 3.75 16.43
CA GLY A 51 -12.23 4.74 15.38
C GLY A 51 -11.83 4.25 13.99
N ARG A 52 -12.43 4.83 12.95
CA ARG A 52 -11.99 4.63 11.55
C ARG A 52 -10.93 5.66 11.18
N PHE A 53 -10.02 5.28 10.31
CA PHE A 53 -9.10 6.22 9.69
C PHE A 53 -9.89 7.27 8.87
N LYS A 54 -9.54 8.54 9.05
CA LYS A 54 -10.13 9.68 8.32
C LYS A 54 -9.07 10.30 7.43
N GLY A 55 -9.07 9.92 6.15
CA GLY A 55 -8.11 10.41 5.17
C GLY A 55 -8.17 9.59 3.89
N ILE A 56 -7.15 9.73 3.04
CA ILE A 56 -7.00 8.97 1.79
C ILE A 56 -5.93 7.90 2.01
N ILE A 57 -6.25 6.66 1.62
CA ILE A 57 -5.31 5.55 1.54
C ILE A 57 -5.32 5.09 0.09
N ASP A 58 -4.14 4.88 -0.49
CA ASP A 58 -3.96 4.40 -1.86
C ASP A 58 -2.71 3.50 -1.94
N GLU A 59 -2.60 2.72 -3.02
CA GLU A 59 -1.47 1.86 -3.37
C GLU A 59 -1.07 0.87 -2.24
N VAL A 60 -2.07 0.13 -1.73
CA VAL A 60 -1.88 -0.83 -0.63
C VAL A 60 -1.28 -2.14 -1.15
N ILE A 61 -0.17 -2.55 -0.53
CA ILE A 61 0.51 -3.82 -0.81
C ILE A 61 0.62 -4.63 0.49
N VAL A 62 0.28 -5.92 0.42
CA VAL A 62 0.48 -6.89 1.50
C VAL A 62 1.24 -8.10 0.93
N ALA A 63 2.28 -8.53 1.62
CA ALA A 63 3.15 -9.63 1.17
C ALA A 63 3.40 -10.64 2.29
N ASN A 64 3.69 -11.88 1.89
CA ASN A 64 4.04 -12.98 2.79
C ASN A 64 5.55 -13.11 3.07
N ARG A 65 6.33 -12.12 2.63
CA ARG A 65 7.77 -12.00 2.89
C ARG A 65 8.12 -10.55 3.19
N PRO A 66 9.22 -10.27 3.91
CA PRO A 66 9.75 -8.93 3.99
C PRO A 66 10.22 -8.46 2.61
N PHE A 67 9.91 -7.21 2.28
CA PHE A 67 10.56 -6.51 1.18
C PHE A 67 11.95 -6.04 1.60
N SER A 68 12.88 -5.99 0.64
CA SER A 68 14.18 -5.36 0.82
C SER A 68 14.05 -3.83 0.89
N GLU A 69 15.09 -3.14 1.35
CA GLU A 69 15.08 -1.67 1.37
C GLU A 69 14.97 -1.09 -0.05
N ASP A 70 15.59 -1.71 -1.05
CA ASP A 70 15.52 -1.27 -2.44
C ASP A 70 14.10 -1.43 -3.02
N GLU A 71 13.43 -2.56 -2.73
CA GLU A 71 12.02 -2.76 -3.12
C GLU A 71 11.12 -1.71 -2.47
N ILE A 72 11.33 -1.40 -1.18
CA ILE A 72 10.58 -0.35 -0.49
C ILE A 72 10.82 1.03 -1.13
N ARG A 73 12.07 1.35 -1.50
CA ARG A 73 12.39 2.60 -2.20
C ARG A 73 11.70 2.69 -3.55
N GLU A 74 11.68 1.60 -4.31
CA GLU A 74 11.01 1.53 -5.61
C GLU A 74 9.50 1.76 -5.46
N TYR A 75 8.83 1.05 -4.54
CA TYR A 75 7.39 1.25 -4.33
C TYR A 75 7.05 2.67 -3.83
N MET A 76 7.90 3.27 -3.00
CA MET A 76 7.68 4.62 -2.46
C MET A 76 7.99 5.73 -3.47
N ALA A 77 8.82 5.47 -4.48
CA ALA A 77 8.99 6.37 -5.62
C ALA A 77 7.69 6.49 -6.45
N GLY A 78 6.73 5.61 -6.19
CA GLY A 78 5.42 5.56 -6.78
C GLY A 78 5.36 4.53 -7.90
N PHE A 79 4.20 3.89 -8.03
CA PHE A 79 3.88 3.24 -9.29
C PHE A 79 3.76 4.35 -10.32
N THR A 80 4.59 4.29 -11.38
CA THR A 80 4.38 5.17 -12.52
C THR A 80 2.91 5.06 -12.90
N PRO A 81 2.15 6.17 -13.00
CA PRO A 81 0.75 6.10 -13.38
C PRO A 81 0.71 5.24 -14.63
N VAL A 82 -0.19 4.23 -14.67
CA VAL A 82 -0.46 3.47 -15.89
C VAL A 82 -0.44 4.49 -17.00
N THR A 83 0.61 4.45 -17.83
CA THR A 83 0.91 5.58 -18.72
C THR A 83 -0.40 5.90 -19.43
N SER A 84 -0.77 7.18 -19.50
CA SER A 84 -2.03 7.61 -20.15
C SER A 84 -2.22 6.99 -21.54
N LYS A 85 -1.14 6.46 -22.13
CA LYS A 85 -1.09 5.48 -23.21
C LYS A 85 -2.08 4.29 -23.09
N GLY A 86 -2.61 3.96 -21.91
CA GLY A 86 -3.64 2.94 -21.68
C GLY A 86 -5.05 3.48 -21.38
N LYS A 87 -5.24 4.79 -21.19
CA LYS A 87 -6.57 5.39 -20.98
C LYS A 87 -7.15 5.82 -22.32
N LEU A 88 -7.83 4.88 -23.00
CA LEU A 88 -8.53 5.11 -24.28
C LEU A 88 -9.34 6.42 -24.28
N THR A 89 -9.96 6.78 -23.16
CA THR A 89 -10.77 8.00 -23.02
C THR A 89 -10.03 9.30 -23.33
N LEU A 90 -8.71 9.39 -23.09
CA LEU A 90 -7.92 10.60 -23.42
C LEU A 90 -7.51 10.64 -24.91
N MET A 91 -7.19 9.47 -25.51
CA MET A 91 -6.83 9.40 -26.93
C MET A 91 -8.01 9.71 -27.87
N TRP A 92 -9.23 9.32 -27.51
CA TRP A 92 -10.42 9.65 -28.30
C TRP A 92 -10.72 11.16 -28.35
N GLY A 93 -10.29 11.92 -27.33
CA GLY A 93 -10.37 13.37 -27.32
C GLY A 93 -9.49 13.97 -28.40
N GLU A 94 -8.20 13.60 -28.44
CA GLU A 94 -7.22 14.10 -29.42
C GLU A 94 -7.57 13.71 -30.86
N ILE A 95 -8.06 12.48 -31.09
CA ILE A 95 -8.44 12.00 -32.43
C ILE A 95 -9.61 12.83 -33.02
N LYS A 96 -10.56 13.26 -32.18
CA LYS A 96 -11.73 14.02 -32.67
C LYS A 96 -11.45 15.49 -32.95
N VAL A 97 -10.41 16.09 -32.35
CA VAL A 97 -10.07 17.51 -32.62
C VAL A 97 -9.35 17.67 -33.96
N GLY A 98 -8.79 16.60 -34.52
CA GLY A 98 -8.07 16.62 -35.80
C GLY A 98 -8.97 16.67 -37.05
N TRP A 99 -10.29 16.68 -36.89
CA TRP A 99 -11.26 16.71 -38.00
C TRP A 99 -12.19 17.91 -37.82
N SER A 100 -11.72 19.08 -38.22
CA SER A 100 -12.61 20.20 -38.59
C SER A 100 -12.75 20.20 -40.10
N TRP A 101 -14.00 20.28 -40.58
CA TRP A 101 -14.33 20.62 -41.96
C TRP A 101 -13.88 22.05 -42.28
#